data_AF-A0A146LKF5-F1
#
_entry.id   AF-A0A146LKF5-F1
#
_cell.length_a   1.000
_cell.length_b   1.000
_cell.length_c   1.000
_cell.angle_alpha   90.00
_cell.angle_beta   90.00
_cell.angle_gamma   90.00
#
_symmetry.space_group_name_H-M   'P 1'
#
loop_
_entity.id
_entity.type
_entity.pdbx_description
1 polymer ?
#
loop_
_entity_poly.entity_id
_entity_poly.type
_entity_poly.pdbx_seq_one_letter_code
_entity_poly.pdbx_strand_id
1 'polypeptide(L)'
;MYRTAVCIGGCLLLVGATLWGLIDVVNRPYLYLPTRVQPYGTSSFLALPRYSNGGFSLAKDTDGVLRPFPDRSTHAQGVIGNAVDIHLDSRGLLWVLDSGFIDTLRAPVKLNDARVLAIDADTGKIESVISLKGLVKGRAQYLSVDEDVTGAKYLYVSDGPARSIVVWDLMSCDGHRVILPERVVAHPVQSKVTLNSSI
;
A
#
# COMPACT_ATOMS: atom_id res chain seq x y z
N MET A 1 45.34 -40.24 -11.45
CA MET A 1 44.53 -39.32 -12.28
C MET A 1 43.04 -39.25 -11.88
N TYR A 2 42.51 -40.19 -11.09
CA TYR A 2 41.10 -40.19 -10.67
C TYR A 2 40.75 -39.16 -9.57
N ARG A 3 41.66 -38.92 -8.61
CA ARG A 3 41.39 -38.05 -7.45
C ARG A 3 41.26 -36.55 -7.80
N THR A 4 41.94 -36.09 -8.84
CA THR A 4 41.86 -34.69 -9.31
C THR A 4 40.57 -34.40 -10.06
N ALA A 5 40.03 -35.36 -10.81
CA ALA A 5 38.76 -35.22 -11.52
C ALA A 5 37.56 -35.10 -10.56
N VAL A 6 37.57 -35.85 -9.45
CA VAL A 6 36.51 -35.79 -8.43
C VAL A 6 36.48 -34.43 -7.73
N CYS A 7 37.64 -33.84 -7.41
CA CYS A 7 37.70 -32.51 -6.79
C CYS A 7 37.19 -31.40 -7.73
N ILE A 8 37.51 -31.48 -9.03
CA ILE A 8 37.06 -30.48 -10.01
C ILE A 8 35.53 -30.57 -10.21
N GLY A 9 34.99 -31.79 -10.31
CA GLY A 9 33.54 -32.01 -10.41
C GLY A 9 32.77 -31.53 -9.19
N GLY A 10 33.30 -31.77 -7.98
CA GLY A 10 32.71 -31.29 -6.72
C GLY A 10 32.68 -29.76 -6.62
N CYS A 11 33.77 -29.08 -7.00
CA CYS A 11 33.83 -27.61 -7.00
C CYS A 11 32.87 -26.98 -8.01
N LEU A 12 32.73 -27.55 -9.21
CA LEU A 12 31.78 -27.04 -10.22
C LEU A 12 30.32 -27.17 -9.77
N LEU A 13 29.97 -28.25 -9.08
CA LEU A 13 28.62 -28.43 -8.50
C LEU A 13 28.33 -27.44 -7.38
N LEU A 14 29.30 -27.16 -6.50
CA LEU A 14 29.18 -26.17 -5.43
C LEU A 14 29.03 -24.74 -6.00
N VAL A 15 29.80 -24.39 -7.02
CA VAL A 15 29.65 -23.11 -7.72
C VAL A 15 28.29 -23.03 -8.43
N GLY A 16 27.85 -24.09 -9.10
CA GLY A 16 26.54 -24.16 -9.73
C GLY A 16 25.38 -24.00 -8.74
N ALA A 17 25.45 -24.67 -7.59
CA ALA A 17 24.43 -24.60 -6.55
C ALA A 17 24.37 -23.24 -5.85
N THR A 18 25.54 -22.61 -5.61
CA THR A 18 25.61 -21.26 -5.05
C THR A 18 25.12 -20.21 -6.05
N LEU A 19 25.46 -20.33 -7.33
CA LEU A 19 24.97 -19.45 -8.39
C LEU A 19 23.46 -19.61 -8.58
N TRP A 20 22.93 -20.83 -8.54
CA TRP A 20 21.49 -21.10 -8.60
C TRP A 20 20.75 -20.54 -7.38
N GLY A 21 21.28 -20.73 -6.17
CA GLY A 21 20.72 -20.13 -4.95
C GLY A 21 20.77 -18.60 -4.95
N LEU A 22 21.81 -17.99 -5.55
CA LEU A 22 21.89 -16.54 -5.74
C LEU A 22 20.87 -16.05 -6.78
N ILE A 23 20.68 -16.77 -7.87
CA ILE A 23 19.63 -16.48 -8.86
C ILE A 23 18.24 -16.53 -8.20
N ASP A 24 17.99 -17.52 -7.34
CA ASP A 24 16.71 -17.68 -6.64
C ASP A 24 16.48 -16.59 -5.57
N VAL A 25 17.54 -16.14 -4.89
CA VAL A 25 17.50 -14.97 -3.98
C VAL A 25 17.25 -13.67 -4.76
N VAL A 26 17.86 -13.51 -5.93
CA VAL A 26 17.64 -12.35 -6.82
C VAL A 26 16.24 -12.37 -7.44
N ASN A 27 15.69 -13.56 -7.71
CA ASN A 27 14.35 -13.75 -8.29
C ASN A 27 13.24 -13.91 -7.25
N ARG A 28 13.49 -13.56 -5.98
CA ARG A 28 12.45 -13.57 -4.93
C ARG A 28 11.20 -12.85 -5.47
N PRO A 29 10.03 -13.52 -5.55
CA PRO A 29 8.80 -12.82 -5.90
C PRO A 29 8.61 -11.70 -4.88
N TYR A 30 8.30 -10.49 -5.37
CA TYR A 30 7.94 -9.38 -4.49
C TYR A 30 6.88 -9.86 -3.50
N LEU A 31 7.06 -9.54 -2.22
CA LEU A 31 6.09 -9.91 -1.20
C LEU A 31 4.87 -9.00 -1.35
N TYR A 32 3.85 -9.50 -2.05
CA TYR A 32 2.57 -8.84 -2.20
C TYR A 32 1.63 -9.25 -1.06
N LEU A 33 1.41 -8.33 -0.12
CA LEU A 33 0.41 -8.48 0.93
C LEU A 33 -0.72 -7.49 0.65
N PRO A 34 -1.85 -7.93 0.07
CA PRO A 34 -2.95 -7.04 -0.24
C PRO A 34 -3.55 -6.45 1.03
N THR A 35 -3.84 -5.15 1.00
CA THR A 35 -4.46 -4.43 2.12
C THR A 35 -5.90 -3.99 1.82
N ARG A 36 -6.23 -3.83 0.54
CA ARG A 36 -7.60 -3.60 0.07
C ARG A 36 -7.84 -4.28 -1.28
N VAL A 37 -9.06 -4.77 -1.45
CA VAL A 37 -9.61 -5.29 -2.72
C VAL A 37 -10.89 -4.51 -3.04
N GLN A 38 -11.07 -4.12 -4.30
CA GLN A 38 -12.28 -3.50 -4.82
C GLN A 38 -12.81 -4.31 -6.02
N PRO A 39 -13.95 -5.00 -5.90
CA PRO A 39 -14.55 -5.72 -7.02
C PRO A 39 -14.91 -4.77 -8.19
N TYR A 40 -14.71 -5.23 -9.42
CA TYR A 40 -15.07 -4.48 -10.63
C TYR A 40 -15.47 -5.43 -11.76
N GLY A 41 -16.77 -5.66 -11.92
CA GLY A 41 -17.29 -6.65 -12.86
C GLY A 41 -16.74 -8.06 -12.55
N THR A 42 -16.06 -8.67 -13.52
CA THR A 42 -15.37 -9.96 -13.38
C THR A 42 -13.91 -9.83 -12.91
N SER A 43 -13.46 -8.61 -12.66
CA SER A 43 -12.11 -8.29 -12.20
C SER A 43 -12.14 -7.72 -10.79
N SER A 44 -10.97 -7.51 -10.19
CA SER A 44 -10.86 -6.72 -8.97
C SER A 44 -9.59 -5.89 -8.97
N PHE A 45 -9.62 -4.75 -8.28
CA PHE A 45 -8.43 -3.95 -8.02
C PHE A 45 -7.87 -4.28 -6.65
N LEU A 46 -6.54 -4.31 -6.54
CA LEU A 46 -5.84 -4.62 -5.30
C LEU A 46 -4.81 -3.54 -4.97
N ALA A 47 -4.88 -3.03 -3.74
CA ALA A 47 -3.81 -2.25 -3.13
C ALA A 47 -2.78 -3.23 -2.54
N LEU A 48 -1.54 -3.13 -3.02
CA LEU A 48 -0.42 -4.02 -2.72
C LEU A 48 0.77 -3.21 -2.19
N PRO A 49 0.74 -2.72 -0.94
CA PRO A 49 1.75 -1.79 -0.47
C PRO A 49 3.18 -2.34 -0.64
N ARG A 50 4.10 -1.48 -1.09
CA ARG A 50 5.50 -1.78 -1.34
C ARG A 50 6.30 -1.80 -0.05
N TYR A 51 6.20 -2.93 0.64
CA TYR A 51 6.97 -3.27 1.82
C TYR A 51 8.48 -3.44 1.57
N SER A 52 8.85 -3.76 0.34
CA SER A 52 10.23 -3.87 -0.15
C SER A 52 10.46 -2.96 -1.35
N ASN A 53 11.72 -2.63 -1.66
CA ASN A 53 12.04 -1.86 -2.84
C ASN A 53 11.85 -2.67 -4.14
N GLY A 54 10.77 -2.39 -4.86
CA GLY A 54 10.49 -2.87 -6.23
C GLY A 54 9.04 -3.28 -6.41
N GLY A 55 8.70 -3.84 -7.58
CA GLY A 55 7.34 -4.28 -7.91
C GLY A 55 6.37 -3.14 -8.23
N PHE A 56 5.08 -3.43 -8.14
CA PHE A 56 3.98 -2.47 -8.30
C PHE A 56 3.13 -2.44 -7.04
N SER A 57 2.47 -1.32 -6.77
CA SER A 57 1.62 -1.16 -5.58
C SER A 57 0.11 -1.22 -5.85
N LEU A 58 -0.28 -1.25 -7.12
CA LEU A 58 -1.67 -1.28 -7.56
C LEU A 58 -1.78 -2.29 -8.71
N ALA A 59 -2.78 -3.16 -8.63
CA ALA A 59 -3.01 -4.18 -9.62
C ALA A 59 -4.48 -4.36 -9.94
N LYS A 60 -4.74 -4.89 -11.14
CA LYS A 60 -6.02 -5.47 -11.53
C LYS A 60 -5.82 -6.99 -11.62
N ASP A 61 -6.61 -7.72 -10.85
CA ASP A 61 -6.77 -9.16 -10.96
C ASP A 61 -7.86 -9.46 -11.99
N THR A 62 -7.55 -10.29 -12.96
CA THR A 62 -8.51 -10.82 -13.93
C THR A 62 -8.22 -12.29 -14.09
N ASP A 63 -9.17 -13.12 -13.70
CA ASP A 63 -9.08 -14.58 -13.71
C ASP A 63 -7.88 -15.14 -12.93
N GLY A 64 -7.56 -14.54 -11.77
CA GLY A 64 -6.45 -14.96 -10.91
C GLY A 64 -5.07 -14.48 -11.38
N VAL A 65 -5.02 -13.64 -12.43
CA VAL A 65 -3.79 -13.07 -12.96
C VAL A 65 -3.69 -11.59 -12.57
N LEU A 66 -2.78 -11.32 -11.63
CA LEU A 66 -2.44 -9.96 -11.23
C LEU A 66 -1.60 -9.23 -12.29
N ARG A 67 -2.10 -8.10 -12.76
CA ARG A 67 -1.38 -7.19 -13.65
C ARG A 67 -1.24 -5.81 -12.99
N PRO A 68 -0.05 -5.17 -13.04
CA PRO A 68 0.10 -3.80 -12.58
C PRO A 68 -0.91 -2.90 -13.28
N PHE A 69 -1.56 -2.02 -12.51
CA PHE A 69 -2.54 -1.07 -13.03
C PHE A 69 -2.09 0.36 -12.72
N PRO A 70 -2.24 1.32 -13.65
CA PRO A 70 -2.64 1.16 -15.06
C PRO A 70 -1.68 0.29 -15.88
N ASP A 71 -0.38 0.47 -15.64
CA ASP A 71 0.67 -0.30 -16.28
C ASP A 71 1.94 -0.29 -15.43
N ARG A 72 2.95 -1.09 -15.80
CA ARG A 72 4.22 -1.16 -15.08
C ARG A 72 5.01 0.16 -15.09
N SER A 73 4.89 0.96 -16.15
CA SER A 73 5.65 2.19 -16.31
C SER A 73 5.21 3.26 -15.31
N THR A 74 3.92 3.32 -15.01
CA THR A 74 3.33 4.22 -14.00
C THR A 74 3.96 4.00 -12.61
N HIS A 75 4.20 2.74 -12.23
CA HIS A 75 4.88 2.39 -10.98
C HIS A 75 6.39 2.68 -11.05
N ALA A 76 7.04 2.35 -12.17
CA ALA A 76 8.49 2.55 -12.34
C ALA A 76 8.90 4.02 -12.32
N GLN A 77 8.06 4.90 -12.87
CA GLN A 77 8.26 6.36 -12.86
C GLN A 77 7.92 7.00 -11.51
N GLY A 78 7.35 6.24 -10.56
CA GLY A 78 6.92 6.76 -9.27
C GLY A 78 5.69 7.66 -9.36
N VAL A 79 4.85 7.52 -10.41
CA VAL A 79 3.55 8.18 -10.48
C VAL A 79 2.59 7.57 -9.45
N ILE A 80 2.66 6.25 -9.27
CA ILE A 80 2.11 5.56 -8.11
C ILE A 80 3.29 4.99 -7.34
N GLY A 81 3.69 5.66 -6.27
CA GLY A 81 4.83 5.25 -5.45
C GLY A 81 4.49 4.03 -4.62
N ASN A 82 3.50 4.20 -3.74
CA ASN A 82 3.01 3.15 -2.86
C ASN A 82 1.52 3.33 -2.52
N ALA A 83 0.64 2.71 -3.32
CA ALA A 83 -0.78 2.62 -3.03
C ALA A 83 -1.04 1.81 -1.75
N VAL A 84 -1.53 2.48 -0.71
CA VAL A 84 -1.83 1.90 0.60
C VAL A 84 -3.30 1.63 0.82
N ASP A 85 -4.17 2.28 0.05
CA ASP A 85 -5.61 2.05 0.08
C ASP A 85 -6.25 2.45 -1.25
N ILE A 86 -7.42 1.87 -1.55
CA ILE A 86 -8.19 2.16 -2.75
C ILE A 86 -9.70 2.15 -2.51
N HIS A 87 -10.41 2.96 -3.29
CA HIS A 87 -11.87 3.02 -3.31
C HIS A 87 -12.36 3.17 -4.75
N LEU A 88 -13.29 2.31 -5.18
CA LEU A 88 -13.94 2.43 -6.47
C LEU A 88 -15.28 3.15 -6.28
N ASP A 89 -15.45 4.30 -6.92
CA ASP A 89 -16.70 5.05 -6.83
C ASP A 89 -17.77 4.57 -7.82
N SER A 90 -19.00 5.06 -7.64
CA SER A 90 -20.17 4.71 -8.47
C SER A 90 -20.04 5.09 -9.94
N ARG A 91 -19.06 5.94 -10.29
CA ARG A 91 -18.80 6.41 -11.66
C ARG A 91 -17.66 5.66 -12.34
N GLY A 92 -17.05 4.68 -11.68
CA GLY A 92 -15.94 3.91 -12.23
C GLY A 92 -14.58 4.61 -12.10
N LEU A 93 -14.44 5.61 -11.24
CA LEU A 93 -13.13 6.12 -10.85
C LEU A 93 -12.59 5.32 -9.66
N LEU A 94 -11.41 4.76 -9.84
CA LEU A 94 -10.61 4.16 -8.80
C LEU A 94 -9.77 5.25 -8.12
N TRP A 95 -10.16 5.60 -6.91
CA TRP A 95 -9.41 6.49 -6.03
C TRP A 95 -8.30 5.70 -5.34
N VAL A 96 -7.07 6.19 -5.46
CA VAL A 96 -5.86 5.52 -4.99
C VAL A 96 -5.12 6.42 -4.02
N LEU A 97 -4.96 5.98 -2.78
CA LEU A 97 -4.16 6.66 -1.78
C LEU A 97 -2.70 6.22 -1.90
N ASP A 98 -1.84 7.10 -2.43
CA ASP A 98 -0.40 6.90 -2.45
C ASP A 98 0.23 7.53 -1.20
N SER A 99 0.83 6.70 -0.36
CA SER A 99 1.48 7.14 0.88
C SER A 99 2.80 7.90 0.65
N GLY A 100 3.43 7.69 -0.50
CA GLY A 100 4.73 8.27 -0.84
C GLY A 100 5.94 7.67 -0.13
N PHE A 101 5.77 6.60 0.65
CA PHE A 101 6.87 5.86 1.28
C PHE A 101 6.94 4.42 0.75
N ILE A 102 8.12 3.94 0.39
CA ILE A 102 8.39 2.55 0.00
C ILE A 102 9.36 1.89 0.99
N ASP A 103 9.58 0.58 0.84
CA ASP A 103 10.50 -0.21 1.68
C ASP A 103 10.15 -0.12 3.18
N THR A 104 8.84 -0.11 3.47
CA THR A 104 8.30 0.22 4.79
C THR A 104 8.57 -0.83 5.87
N LEU A 105 9.09 -2.02 5.52
CA LEU A 105 9.50 -3.05 6.50
C LEU A 105 10.92 -2.89 7.02
N ARG A 106 11.81 -2.25 6.25
CA ARG A 106 13.25 -2.18 6.58
C ARG A 106 13.67 -0.75 6.86
N ALA A 107 13.75 0.06 5.82
CA ALA A 107 14.20 1.43 5.88
C ALA A 107 13.27 2.27 4.99
N PRO A 108 12.18 2.84 5.55
CA PRO A 108 11.22 3.59 4.76
C PRO A 108 11.89 4.71 3.95
N VAL A 109 11.74 4.67 2.63
CA VAL A 109 12.27 5.69 1.71
C VAL A 109 11.11 6.56 1.24
N LYS A 110 11.24 7.88 1.43
CA LYS A 110 10.28 8.84 0.89
C LYS A 110 10.53 9.04 -0.60
N LEU A 111 9.57 8.67 -1.43
CA LEU A 111 9.58 8.87 -2.87
C LEU A 111 8.83 10.16 -3.27
N ASN A 112 7.70 10.42 -2.61
CA ASN A 112 6.84 11.57 -2.89
C ASN A 112 6.11 12.02 -1.61
N ASP A 113 5.46 13.19 -1.68
CA ASP A 113 4.46 13.57 -0.68
C ASP A 113 3.20 12.69 -0.86
N ALA A 114 2.43 12.51 0.21
CA ALA A 114 1.17 11.77 0.15
C ALA A 114 0.19 12.45 -0.82
N ARG A 115 -0.54 11.65 -1.59
CA ARG A 115 -1.47 12.12 -2.63
C ARG A 115 -2.59 11.12 -2.86
N VAL A 116 -3.70 11.59 -3.41
CA VAL A 116 -4.77 10.74 -3.92
C VAL A 116 -4.84 10.89 -5.43
N LEU A 117 -4.87 9.78 -6.16
CA LEU A 117 -5.09 9.76 -7.60
C LEU A 117 -6.51 9.29 -7.89
N ALA A 118 -7.18 9.88 -8.88
CA ALA A 118 -8.38 9.31 -9.48
C ALA A 118 -8.02 8.70 -10.82
N ILE A 119 -8.26 7.41 -10.99
CA ILE A 119 -7.91 6.66 -12.19
C ILE A 119 -9.17 6.04 -12.76
N ASP A 120 -9.45 6.27 -14.04
CA ASP A 120 -10.56 5.60 -14.74
C ASP A 120 -10.33 4.08 -14.77
N ALA A 121 -11.29 3.31 -14.23
CA ALA A 121 -11.15 1.86 -14.01
C ALA A 121 -11.10 1.03 -15.29
N ASP A 122 -11.64 1.56 -16.39
CA ASP A 122 -11.68 0.89 -17.68
C ASP A 122 -10.42 1.16 -18.50
N THR A 123 -10.04 2.44 -18.59
CA THR A 123 -8.97 2.92 -19.47
C THR A 123 -7.61 2.99 -18.77
N GLY A 124 -7.58 3.04 -17.44
CA GLY A 124 -6.37 3.30 -16.67
C GLY A 124 -5.87 4.74 -16.77
N LYS A 125 -6.64 5.65 -17.38
CA LYS A 125 -6.29 7.07 -17.49
C LYS A 125 -6.34 7.71 -16.10
N ILE A 126 -5.28 8.41 -15.73
CA ILE A 126 -5.24 9.22 -14.52
C ILE A 126 -5.98 10.53 -14.79
N GLU A 127 -7.16 10.68 -14.20
CA GLU A 127 -8.03 11.85 -14.38
C GLU A 127 -7.63 13.01 -13.45
N SER A 128 -7.14 12.71 -12.25
CA SER A 128 -6.65 13.73 -11.32
C SER A 128 -5.59 13.22 -10.37
N VAL A 129 -4.78 14.15 -9.86
CA VAL A 129 -3.81 13.91 -8.78
C VAL A 129 -3.96 15.03 -7.76
N ILE A 130 -4.44 14.67 -6.58
CA ILE A 130 -4.66 15.57 -5.45
C ILE A 130 -3.47 15.47 -4.51
N SER A 131 -2.74 16.58 -4.37
CA SER A 131 -1.62 16.66 -3.42
C SER A 131 -2.15 16.84 -2.00
N LEU A 132 -1.71 16.00 -1.07
CA LEU A 132 -1.99 16.17 0.37
C LEU A 132 -0.82 16.83 1.10
N LYS A 133 0.10 17.45 0.35
CA LYS A 133 1.29 18.10 0.89
C LYS A 133 0.89 19.14 1.92
N GLY A 134 1.49 19.05 3.10
CA GLY A 134 1.22 19.96 4.21
C GLY A 134 -0.02 19.59 5.04
N LEU A 135 -0.94 18.78 4.52
CA LEU A 135 -2.10 18.27 5.26
C LEU A 135 -1.77 16.98 6.00
N VAL A 136 -1.11 16.01 5.31
CA VAL A 136 -0.55 14.82 5.95
C VAL A 136 0.82 15.16 6.53
N LYS A 137 0.98 14.99 7.83
CA LYS A 137 2.22 15.24 8.58
C LYS A 137 2.96 13.97 8.98
N GLY A 138 2.22 12.89 9.20
CA GLY A 138 2.77 11.57 9.50
C GLY A 138 2.77 10.69 8.25
N ARG A 139 1.84 9.74 8.20
CA ARG A 139 1.73 8.76 7.12
C ARG A 139 0.26 8.49 6.83
N ALA A 140 -0.13 8.65 5.57
CA ALA A 140 -1.46 8.29 5.11
C ALA A 140 -1.66 6.77 5.15
N GLN A 141 -2.82 6.31 5.62
CA GLN A 141 -3.06 4.88 5.86
C GLN A 141 -4.41 4.35 5.37
N TYR A 142 -5.42 5.21 5.27
CA TYR A 142 -6.78 4.80 4.93
C TYR A 142 -7.46 5.92 4.15
N LEU A 143 -8.28 5.54 3.17
CA LEU A 143 -9.07 6.42 2.33
C LEU A 143 -10.54 6.04 2.43
N SER A 144 -11.37 7.02 2.78
CA SER A 144 -12.82 6.93 2.59
C SER A 144 -13.25 7.99 1.58
N VAL A 145 -14.12 7.61 0.66
CA VAL A 145 -14.74 8.51 -0.31
C VAL A 145 -16.20 8.63 0.08
N ASP A 146 -16.67 9.86 0.22
CA ASP A 146 -18.09 10.19 0.36
C ASP A 146 -18.59 10.68 -0.99
N GLU A 147 -19.65 10.06 -1.48
CA GLU A 147 -20.20 10.28 -2.82
C GLU A 147 -21.72 10.43 -2.76
N ASP A 148 -22.25 11.20 -3.70
CA ASP A 148 -23.68 11.29 -3.97
C ASP A 148 -24.00 10.85 -5.40
N VAL A 149 -25.23 11.08 -5.84
CA VAL A 149 -25.70 10.74 -7.20
C VAL A 149 -24.92 11.41 -8.34
N THR A 150 -24.11 12.43 -8.05
CA THR A 150 -23.26 13.14 -9.02
C THR A 150 -21.78 12.70 -8.96
N GLY A 151 -21.42 11.87 -7.99
CA GLY A 151 -20.09 11.31 -7.77
C GLY A 151 -19.46 11.72 -6.44
N ALA A 152 -18.16 11.42 -6.29
CA ALA A 152 -17.39 11.76 -5.10
C ALA A 152 -17.44 13.26 -4.77
N LYS A 153 -17.63 13.57 -3.48
CA LYS A 153 -17.67 14.93 -2.92
C LYS A 153 -16.54 15.18 -1.94
N TYR A 154 -16.30 14.25 -1.03
CA TYR A 154 -15.28 14.38 -0.01
C TYR A 154 -14.34 13.18 0.00
N LEU A 155 -13.06 13.45 0.21
CA LEU A 155 -12.07 12.44 0.51
C LEU A 155 -11.65 12.59 1.98
N TYR A 156 -11.68 11.50 2.72
CA TYR A 156 -11.20 11.42 4.09
C TYR A 156 -9.97 10.53 4.13
N VAL A 157 -8.83 11.10 4.54
CA VAL A 157 -7.56 10.38 4.63
C VAL A 157 -7.09 10.36 6.08
N SER A 158 -6.91 9.16 6.63
CA SER A 158 -6.35 9.03 7.96
C SER A 158 -4.84 9.28 7.94
N ASP A 159 -4.35 10.13 8.84
CA ASP A 159 -2.94 10.30 9.16
C ASP A 159 -2.69 9.81 10.59
N GLY A 160 -2.45 8.50 10.70
CA GLY A 160 -2.41 7.81 11.99
C GLY A 160 -1.33 8.33 12.95
N PRO A 161 -0.05 8.41 12.54
CA PRO A 161 1.01 8.90 13.42
C PRO A 161 0.77 10.33 13.91
N ALA A 162 0.13 11.17 13.11
CA ALA A 162 -0.17 12.55 13.48
C ALA A 162 -1.51 12.71 14.21
N ARG A 163 -2.25 11.62 14.46
CA ARG A 163 -3.59 11.60 15.09
C ARG A 163 -4.53 12.61 14.43
N SER A 164 -4.62 12.56 13.11
CA SER A 164 -5.48 13.48 12.36
C SER A 164 -6.16 12.81 11.20
N ILE A 165 -7.25 13.43 10.75
CA ILE A 165 -7.94 13.10 9.52
C ILE A 165 -7.80 14.30 8.59
N VAL A 166 -7.37 14.08 7.36
CA VAL A 166 -7.43 15.08 6.30
C VAL A 166 -8.79 14.93 5.63
N VAL A 167 -9.49 16.05 5.46
CA VAL A 167 -10.74 16.15 4.70
C VAL A 167 -10.44 16.99 3.47
N TRP A 168 -10.77 16.48 2.30
CA TRP A 168 -10.61 17.18 1.03
C TRP A 168 -11.98 17.34 0.36
N ASP A 169 -12.36 18.58 0.04
CA ASP A 169 -13.56 18.91 -0.71
C ASP A 169 -13.22 18.96 -2.22
N LEU A 170 -13.83 18.06 -2.99
CA LEU A 170 -13.60 17.94 -4.43
C LEU A 170 -14.23 19.07 -5.23
N MET A 171 -15.23 19.76 -4.70
CA MET A 171 -15.89 20.88 -5.36
C MET A 171 -15.10 22.18 -5.17
N SER A 172 -14.62 22.44 -3.96
CA SER A 172 -13.81 23.64 -3.68
C SER A 172 -12.33 23.46 -3.98
N CYS A 173 -11.88 22.22 -4.23
CA CYS A 173 -10.47 21.87 -4.43
C CYS A 173 -9.58 22.32 -3.26
N ASP A 174 -10.10 22.20 -2.04
CA ASP A 174 -9.39 22.59 -0.82
C ASP A 174 -9.49 21.49 0.25
N GLY A 175 -8.53 21.49 1.17
CA GLY A 175 -8.44 20.50 2.22
C GLY A 175 -8.09 21.05 3.58
N HIS A 176 -8.59 20.40 4.61
CA HIS A 176 -8.35 20.76 5.99
C HIS A 176 -7.89 19.55 6.79
N ARG A 177 -7.12 19.82 7.84
CA ARG A 177 -6.63 18.81 8.77
C ARG A 177 -7.39 18.90 10.08
N VAL A 178 -8.14 17.84 10.40
CA VAL A 178 -8.86 17.70 11.66
C VAL A 178 -7.98 16.93 12.66
N ILE A 179 -7.64 17.57 13.78
CA ILE A 179 -6.85 16.95 14.84
C ILE A 179 -7.76 16.14 15.74
N LEU A 180 -7.42 14.88 15.95
CA LEU A 180 -8.15 14.03 16.88
C LEU A 180 -7.75 14.39 18.32
N PRO A 181 -8.71 14.36 19.26
CA PRO A 181 -8.42 14.58 20.67
C PRO A 181 -7.30 13.67 21.19
N GLU A 182 -6.55 14.16 22.17
CA GLU A 182 -5.65 13.29 22.90
C GLU A 182 -6.45 12.16 23.57
N ARG A 183 -5.91 10.95 23.55
CA ARG A 183 -6.57 9.79 24.15
C ARG A 183 -6.68 10.03 25.66
N VAL A 184 -7.84 10.48 26.13
CA VAL A 184 -8.16 10.49 27.56
C VAL A 184 -8.40 9.04 27.95
N VAL A 185 -7.41 8.39 28.54
CA VAL A 185 -7.58 7.09 29.20
C VAL A 185 -8.35 7.34 30.50
N ALA A 186 -9.64 7.64 30.42
CA ALA A 186 -10.52 7.52 31.57
C ALA A 186 -10.99 6.07 31.55
N HIS A 187 -10.34 5.21 32.34
CA HIS A 187 -10.90 4.12 33.13
C HIS A 187 -9.70 3.44 33.80
N PRO A 188 -9.46 3.66 35.12
CA PRO A 188 -8.55 2.82 35.87
C PRO A 188 -9.08 1.39 35.76
N VAL A 189 -8.25 0.47 35.27
CA VAL A 189 -8.53 -0.96 35.42
C VAL A 189 -8.55 -1.23 36.92
N GLN A 190 -9.73 -1.43 37.52
CA GLN A 190 -9.81 -1.92 38.89
C GLN A 190 -9.30 -3.37 38.91
N SER A 191 -8.03 -3.55 39.25
CA SER A 191 -7.53 -4.85 39.64
C SER A 191 -8.05 -5.19 41.03
N LYS A 192 -9.19 -5.89 41.09
CA LYS A 192 -9.58 -6.59 42.33
C LYS A 192 -10.31 -7.88 42.01
N VAL A 193 -9.53 -8.94 41.80
CA VAL A 193 -9.99 -10.31 42.10
C VAL A 193 -9.21 -10.75 43.33
N THR A 194 -9.78 -10.52 44.51
CA THR A 194 -9.33 -11.15 45.75
C THR A 194 -10.03 -12.50 45.83
N LEU A 195 -9.31 -13.58 45.51
CA LEU A 195 -9.77 -14.93 45.84
C LEU A 195 -9.58 -15.11 47.34
N ASN A 196 -10.66 -14.91 48.11
CA ASN A 196 -10.71 -15.39 49.48
C ASN A 196 -10.91 -16.91 49.44
N SER A 197 -9.84 -17.67 49.64
CA SER A 197 -9.94 -19.09 49.98
C SER A 197 -10.30 -19.22 51.45
N SER A 198 -11.53 -19.65 51.72
CA SER A 198 -11.94 -20.14 53.04
C SER A 198 -12.64 -21.48 52.86
N ILE A 199 -11.89 -22.56 53.02
CA ILE A 199 -12.29 -23.82 53.69
C ILE A 199 -11.04 -24.34 54.41
#